data_AF-A0A951PXN5-F1
#
_entry.id   AF-A0A951PXN5-F1
#
_cell.length_a   1.000
_cell.length_b   1.000
_cell.length_c   1.000
_cell.angle_alpha   90.00
_cell.angle_beta   90.00
_cell.angle_gamma   90.00
#
_symmetry.space_group_name_H-M   'P 1'
#
loop_
_entity.id
_entity.type
_entity.pdbx_description
1 polymer ?
#
loop_
_entity_poly.entity_id
_entity_poly.type
_entity_poly.pdbx_seq_one_letter_code
_entity_poly.pdbx_strand_id
1 'polypeptide(L)'
;MTSVGLGEAQQNSSTIAPTNTNSNQTGTTTSIQQTSNETLTIPRVTSIRSISPKEFYISIPQSLPFVQQDIRRYKQEKLNLVVTGDNFPKPDNLLRNKIEVKIGNPPDIATTTNVKVTEDRRAIFATFSSEQLKKLSRGTHPVSVEVGGNATNIDPQLPDDRLQVMVMRPVSGLTTFLMFAIAAFITLILVVIIYALATQSKQAHLPSLLKESKRKNLNSLEWLLLDRQTNTFSLARAQFIWWLTIIVFGYLFLFIGRGSIQGVWEFIPLSGFGYTFLISLVTLVTAQATSTIRGSKGSGEVNPAWSDLVVHGGVVALERVQQVVWNLIIGIAFIVILLVTYTTASSLPTIPSEILVLMGISAGGYIGGKAVRKPGPNISQVVLWDNPEDLITNPDLTPHLTLAGEHFSQAGGVIVQMVYLDEYKNEKQETRIEIKQDNICTLEPDPEHPGEFCRKLQINFSGLNALPEDDWLEWLQVFSENFTAQRVKITLINADGQRAVWDGSNPVPERRKAPSLQST
;
A
#
# COMPACT_ATOMS: atom_id res chain seq x y z
N MET A 1 21.46 37.46 8.09
CA MET A 1 20.50 38.32 8.82
C MET A 1 19.88 39.26 7.82
N THR A 2 18.66 38.99 7.38
CA THR A 2 17.85 39.87 6.53
C THR A 2 16.39 39.48 6.73
N SER A 3 15.55 40.50 6.93
CA SER A 3 14.25 40.42 7.59
C SER A 3 13.12 40.02 6.66
N VAL A 4 12.09 39.38 7.21
CA VAL A 4 10.84 39.03 6.52
C VAL A 4 9.76 40.01 6.96
N GLY A 5 9.20 40.74 6.00
CA GLY A 5 8.11 41.71 6.18
C GLY A 5 6.74 41.04 6.12
N LEU A 6 5.84 41.50 6.99
CA LEU A 6 4.40 41.25 6.96
C LEU A 6 3.75 41.90 5.73
N GLY A 7 2.77 41.21 5.13
CA GLY A 7 1.85 41.75 4.14
C GLY A 7 0.40 41.43 4.51
N GLU A 8 -0.41 42.48 4.62
CA GLU A 8 -1.80 42.53 5.04
C GLU A 8 -2.80 42.00 4.00
N ALA A 9 -4.03 41.81 4.51
CA ALA A 9 -5.23 41.37 3.83
C ALA A 9 -5.71 42.29 2.71
N GLN A 10 -6.28 41.69 1.67
CA GLN A 10 -6.96 42.41 0.61
C GLN A 10 -8.43 41.97 0.52
N GLN A 11 -9.28 42.90 0.92
CA GLN A 11 -10.72 42.94 0.74
C GLN A 11 -11.01 43.31 -0.73
N ASN A 12 -11.92 42.61 -1.41
CA ASN A 12 -12.50 43.15 -2.63
C ASN A 12 -13.95 42.71 -2.84
N SER A 13 -14.73 43.72 -3.20
CA SER A 13 -16.18 43.77 -3.35
C SER A 13 -16.56 43.74 -4.82
N SER A 14 -17.68 43.08 -5.16
CA SER A 14 -18.48 43.33 -6.38
C SER A 14 -19.78 42.53 -6.22
N THR A 15 -20.92 43.14 -5.86
CA THR A 15 -21.88 43.85 -6.72
C THR A 15 -22.35 43.03 -7.92
N ILE A 16 -23.60 42.56 -7.89
CA ILE A 16 -24.59 42.56 -8.98
C ILE A 16 -25.98 42.27 -8.34
N ALA A 17 -26.91 43.20 -8.54
CA ALA A 17 -28.38 43.02 -8.51
C ALA A 17 -28.87 43.09 -9.97
N PRO A 18 -30.06 42.59 -10.37
CA PRO A 18 -31.39 43.13 -9.99
C PRO A 18 -32.44 41.99 -9.77
N THR A 19 -33.71 42.13 -9.38
CA THR A 19 -34.79 43.05 -9.78
C THR A 19 -35.93 42.93 -8.76
N ASN A 20 -36.50 44.06 -8.35
CA ASN A 20 -37.74 44.17 -7.57
C ASN A 20 -38.98 44.11 -8.48
N THR A 21 -40.05 43.47 -8.01
CA THR A 21 -41.42 43.78 -8.44
C THR A 21 -42.27 44.09 -7.21
N ASN A 22 -42.78 45.32 -7.18
CA ASN A 22 -43.68 45.89 -6.19
C ASN A 22 -45.03 45.16 -6.14
N SER A 23 -45.63 45.09 -4.95
CA SER A 23 -47.03 45.49 -4.81
C SER A 23 -47.25 46.23 -3.49
N ASN A 24 -47.76 47.45 -3.64
CA ASN A 24 -48.26 48.31 -2.58
C ASN A 24 -49.53 47.70 -1.96
N GLN A 25 -49.69 47.83 -0.64
CA GLN A 25 -50.98 48.27 -0.11
C GLN A 25 -50.85 48.96 1.25
N THR A 26 -51.58 50.05 1.32
CA THR A 26 -51.50 51.16 2.27
C THR A 26 -52.45 50.96 3.44
N GLY A 27 -52.01 51.36 4.64
CA GLY A 27 -52.84 51.99 5.67
C GLY A 27 -53.76 51.08 6.49
N THR A 28 -53.66 51.14 7.82
CA THR A 28 -54.43 52.10 8.65
C THR A 28 -54.16 51.79 10.13
N THR A 29 -53.67 52.79 10.85
CA THR A 29 -53.52 52.81 12.30
C THR A 29 -54.89 52.87 12.95
N THR A 30 -55.21 51.93 13.86
CA THR A 30 -56.29 52.12 14.83
C THR A 30 -55.81 51.67 16.20
N SER A 31 -55.63 52.66 17.07
CA SER A 31 -55.48 52.50 18.51
C SER A 31 -56.82 52.07 19.10
N ILE A 32 -56.86 50.93 19.78
CA ILE A 32 -57.93 50.60 20.73
C ILE A 32 -57.27 50.12 22.02
N GLN A 33 -57.41 50.96 23.04
CA GLN A 33 -57.22 50.68 24.44
C GLN A 33 -58.36 49.76 24.90
N GLN A 34 -58.06 48.55 25.36
CA GLN A 34 -59.07 47.66 25.94
C GLN A 34 -58.51 46.90 27.14
N THR A 35 -58.88 47.44 28.30
CA THR A 35 -59.42 46.79 29.49
C THR A 35 -58.90 45.40 29.88
N SER A 36 -58.24 45.39 31.04
CA SER A 36 -58.01 44.26 31.93
C SER A 36 -59.20 43.30 32.01
N ASN A 37 -59.00 42.08 31.51
CA ASN A 37 -59.69 40.89 31.98
C ASN A 37 -58.62 39.84 32.25
N GLU A 38 -58.58 39.34 33.48
CA GLU A 38 -57.82 38.16 33.88
C GLU A 38 -58.29 36.96 33.06
N THR A 39 -57.67 36.76 31.91
CA THR A 39 -57.76 35.50 31.17
C THR A 39 -56.92 34.49 31.91
N LEU A 40 -57.55 33.41 32.38
CA LEU A 40 -56.90 32.18 32.81
C LEU A 40 -55.73 31.89 31.86
N THR A 41 -54.50 32.07 32.36
CA THR A 41 -53.28 31.80 31.61
C THR A 41 -53.33 30.36 31.11
N ILE A 42 -53.55 30.20 29.80
CA ILE A 42 -53.32 28.94 29.11
C ILE A 42 -51.90 28.50 29.50
N PRO A 43 -51.70 27.28 30.03
CA PRO A 43 -50.38 26.82 30.42
C PRO A 43 -49.46 26.92 29.21
N ARG A 44 -48.45 27.78 29.35
CA ARG A 44 -47.46 28.09 28.31
C ARG A 44 -46.74 26.78 27.97
N VAL A 45 -46.81 26.41 26.69
CA VAL A 45 -46.25 25.14 26.16
C VAL A 45 -44.81 25.00 26.64
N THR A 46 -44.49 23.84 27.20
CA THR A 46 -43.13 23.48 27.60
C THR A 46 -42.24 23.43 26.36
N SER A 47 -41.19 24.26 26.31
CA SER A 47 -40.23 24.28 25.21
C SER A 47 -38.83 24.02 25.72
N ILE A 48 -38.09 23.11 25.08
CA ILE A 48 -36.68 22.84 25.38
C ILE A 48 -35.82 23.84 24.61
N ARG A 49 -34.86 24.51 25.27
CA ARG A 49 -33.97 25.52 24.67
C ARG A 49 -32.54 25.02 24.46
N SER A 50 -31.98 24.25 25.39
CA SER A 50 -30.61 23.75 25.27
C SER A 50 -30.33 22.56 26.19
N ILE A 51 -29.26 21.82 25.89
CA ILE A 51 -28.81 20.63 26.62
C ILE A 51 -27.32 20.76 26.94
N SER A 52 -26.94 20.37 28.17
CA SER A 52 -25.55 20.36 28.63
C SER A 52 -25.24 19.13 29.50
N PRO A 53 -24.10 18.45 29.32
CA PRO A 53 -23.08 18.71 28.29
C PRO A 53 -23.51 18.20 26.90
N LYS A 54 -22.96 18.80 25.84
CA LYS A 54 -23.17 18.34 24.44
C LYS A 54 -22.30 17.14 24.06
N GLU A 55 -21.25 16.88 24.82
CA GLU A 55 -20.33 15.77 24.62
C GLU A 55 -20.05 15.15 25.97
N PHE A 56 -20.12 13.82 26.06
CA PHE A 56 -19.69 13.13 27.27
C PHE A 56 -19.04 11.79 26.96
N TYR A 57 -18.10 11.43 27.83
CA TYR A 57 -17.35 10.19 27.77
C TYR A 57 -17.96 9.17 28.73
N ILE A 58 -18.23 7.96 28.25
CA ILE A 58 -18.62 6.82 29.08
C ILE A 58 -17.42 5.87 29.12
N SER A 59 -16.92 5.55 30.32
CA SER A 59 -15.74 4.67 30.44
C SER A 59 -16.00 3.23 30.04
N ILE A 60 -17.28 2.81 30.01
CA ILE A 60 -17.69 1.45 29.65
C ILE A 60 -17.38 1.23 28.17
N PRO A 61 -16.46 0.32 27.81
CA PRO A 61 -16.11 0.12 26.42
C PRO A 61 -17.32 -0.37 25.63
N GLN A 62 -17.34 -0.08 24.34
CA GLN A 62 -18.25 -0.72 23.41
C GLN A 62 -17.64 -2.06 22.98
N SER A 63 -18.44 -3.11 23.00
CA SER A 63 -18.07 -4.42 22.46
C SER A 63 -19.15 -4.92 21.52
N LEU A 64 -18.79 -5.92 20.74
CA LEU A 64 -19.73 -6.63 19.90
C LEU A 64 -20.82 -7.32 20.74
N PRO A 65 -22.02 -7.53 20.19
CA PRO A 65 -23.16 -8.11 20.92
C PRO A 65 -22.84 -9.46 21.58
N PHE A 66 -21.93 -10.22 21.00
CA PHE A 66 -21.53 -11.56 21.43
C PHE A 66 -20.34 -11.57 22.42
N VAL A 67 -19.73 -10.41 22.72
CA VAL A 67 -18.64 -10.31 23.69
C VAL A 67 -19.22 -9.88 25.04
N GLN A 68 -19.30 -10.80 25.99
CA GLN A 68 -19.72 -10.49 27.35
C GLN A 68 -18.72 -9.53 28.02
N GLN A 69 -19.22 -8.41 28.54
CA GLN A 69 -18.43 -7.46 29.32
C GLN A 69 -18.68 -7.67 30.81
N ASP A 70 -17.60 -7.79 31.58
CA ASP A 70 -17.65 -7.76 33.03
C ASP A 70 -17.77 -6.30 33.52
N ILE A 71 -19.01 -5.82 33.65
CA ILE A 71 -19.34 -4.45 34.05
C ILE A 71 -18.86 -4.16 35.47
N ARG A 72 -18.68 -5.19 36.30
CA ARG A 72 -18.29 -5.04 37.71
C ARG A 72 -16.91 -4.42 37.89
N ARG A 73 -16.08 -4.44 36.84
CA ARG A 73 -14.74 -3.83 36.85
C ARG A 73 -14.76 -2.32 36.64
N TYR A 74 -15.86 -1.72 36.20
CA TYR A 74 -15.96 -0.29 35.95
C TYR A 74 -16.60 0.42 37.14
N LYS A 75 -16.02 1.57 37.53
CA LYS A 75 -16.59 2.44 38.56
C LYS A 75 -17.98 2.87 38.12
N GLN A 76 -18.96 2.87 39.03
CA GLN A 76 -20.29 3.38 38.72
C GLN A 76 -20.23 4.86 38.37
N GLU A 77 -20.22 5.16 37.08
CA GLU A 77 -20.30 6.52 36.56
C GLU A 77 -21.76 6.97 36.56
N LYS A 78 -21.99 8.19 37.06
CA LYS A 78 -23.27 8.89 36.97
C LYS A 78 -23.10 10.04 36.00
N LEU A 79 -23.93 10.08 34.95
CA LEU A 79 -23.99 11.22 34.06
C LEU A 79 -25.11 12.14 34.51
N ASN A 80 -24.79 13.42 34.71
CA ASN A 80 -25.79 14.45 34.97
C ASN A 80 -26.02 15.25 33.69
N LEU A 81 -27.22 15.14 33.14
CA LEU A 81 -27.67 15.90 31.98
C LEU A 81 -28.55 17.06 32.45
N VAL A 82 -28.26 18.26 31.99
CA VAL A 82 -29.05 19.46 32.25
C VAL A 82 -29.81 19.82 30.97
N VAL A 83 -31.13 19.72 31.02
CA VAL A 83 -32.02 20.16 29.95
C VAL A 83 -32.67 21.47 30.38
N THR A 84 -32.40 22.54 29.64
CA THR A 84 -32.94 23.87 29.90
C THR A 84 -34.13 24.15 28.98
N GLY A 85 -35.12 24.87 29.48
CA GLY A 85 -36.37 25.12 28.78
C GLY A 85 -37.26 26.08 29.57
N ASP A 86 -38.53 26.14 29.20
CA ASP A 86 -39.52 26.97 29.88
C ASP A 86 -40.68 26.12 30.42
N ASN A 87 -41.14 26.43 31.64
CA ASN A 87 -42.37 25.93 32.26
C ASN A 87 -42.42 24.42 32.56
N PHE A 88 -41.30 23.78 32.90
CA PHE A 88 -41.32 22.36 33.25
C PHE A 88 -42.27 22.05 34.43
N PRO A 89 -43.08 20.97 34.34
CA PRO A 89 -43.97 20.59 35.44
C PRO A 89 -43.14 20.19 36.66
N LYS A 90 -43.63 20.48 37.88
CA LYS A 90 -42.99 19.96 39.08
C LYS A 90 -43.27 18.46 39.17
N PRO A 91 -42.25 17.61 39.38
CA PRO A 91 -42.46 16.19 39.61
C PRO A 91 -43.26 16.05 40.90
N ASP A 92 -44.38 15.35 40.83
CA ASP A 92 -45.18 14.98 41.99
C ASP A 92 -45.06 13.47 42.18
N ASN A 93 -44.99 13.01 43.43
CA ASN A 93 -44.89 11.59 43.76
C ASN A 93 -46.19 10.83 43.39
N LEU A 94 -47.27 11.56 43.15
CA LEU A 94 -48.50 11.02 42.58
C LEU A 94 -48.28 10.78 41.08
N LEU A 95 -48.69 9.60 40.58
CA LEU A 95 -48.55 9.06 39.21
C LEU A 95 -48.91 10.00 38.03
N ARG A 96 -49.34 11.23 38.29
CA ARG A 96 -49.84 12.21 37.32
C ARG A 96 -48.75 12.99 36.59
N ASN A 97 -47.53 13.13 37.12
CA ASN A 97 -46.46 13.95 36.51
C ASN A 97 -45.10 13.24 36.56
N LYS A 98 -44.96 12.10 35.87
CA LYS A 98 -43.70 11.37 35.79
C LYS A 98 -42.85 11.91 34.64
N ILE A 99 -41.77 12.62 34.94
CA ILE A 99 -40.84 13.11 33.91
C ILE A 99 -39.81 12.03 33.60
N GLU A 100 -39.69 11.67 32.33
CA GLU A 100 -38.68 10.77 31.81
C GLU A 100 -37.79 11.52 30.83
N VAL A 101 -36.47 11.42 31.02
CA VAL A 101 -35.51 11.93 30.03
C VAL A 101 -34.90 10.74 29.32
N LYS A 102 -34.99 10.76 27.99
CA LYS A 102 -34.50 9.71 27.11
C LYS A 102 -33.36 10.24 26.25
N ILE A 103 -32.31 9.45 26.11
CA ILE A 103 -31.20 9.69 25.18
C ILE A 103 -31.20 8.54 24.18
N GLY A 104 -31.10 8.85 22.89
CA GLY A 104 -31.06 7.89 21.79
C GLY A 104 -32.45 7.55 21.22
N ASN A 105 -32.44 6.74 20.15
CA ASN A 105 -33.64 6.21 19.52
C ASN A 105 -33.76 4.70 19.79
N PRO A 106 -34.97 4.12 19.82
CA PRO A 106 -35.14 2.68 19.90
C PRO A 106 -34.35 1.97 18.77
N PRO A 107 -33.62 0.87 19.05
CA PRO A 107 -33.56 0.11 20.31
C PRO A 107 -32.55 0.64 21.35
N ASP A 108 -31.64 1.55 20.97
CA ASP A 108 -30.53 2.06 21.78
C ASP A 108 -30.96 3.29 22.61
N ILE A 109 -31.91 3.08 23.53
CA ILE A 109 -32.47 4.16 24.35
C ILE A 109 -32.08 4.06 25.83
N ALA A 110 -31.48 5.11 26.36
CA ALA A 110 -31.23 5.29 27.78
C ALA A 110 -32.31 6.17 28.38
N THR A 111 -33.12 5.61 29.28
CA THR A 111 -34.20 6.34 29.97
C THR A 111 -33.87 6.49 31.44
N THR A 112 -34.01 7.70 31.98
CA THR A 112 -33.96 7.93 33.43
C THR A 112 -35.19 8.65 33.94
N THR A 113 -35.66 8.21 35.11
CA THR A 113 -36.72 8.86 35.90
C THR A 113 -36.14 9.62 37.09
N ASN A 114 -34.82 9.55 37.31
CA ASN A 114 -34.14 10.29 38.37
C ASN A 114 -33.91 11.72 37.90
N VAL A 115 -34.95 12.52 38.03
CA VAL A 115 -35.04 13.87 37.49
C VAL A 115 -35.35 14.86 38.61
N LYS A 116 -34.64 15.99 38.64
CA LYS A 116 -34.94 17.13 39.52
C LYS A 116 -35.23 18.37 38.67
N VAL A 117 -36.35 19.02 38.93
CA VAL A 117 -36.72 20.28 38.26
C VAL A 117 -36.36 21.45 39.16
N THR A 118 -35.78 22.51 38.61
CA THR A 118 -35.46 23.73 39.35
C THR A 118 -36.71 24.42 39.89
N GLU A 119 -36.55 25.22 40.95
CA GLU A 119 -37.67 25.98 41.54
C GLU A 119 -38.32 26.95 40.55
N ASP A 120 -37.50 27.54 39.67
CA ASP A 120 -37.92 28.44 38.60
C ASP A 120 -38.54 27.72 37.38
N ARG A 121 -38.57 26.38 37.38
CA ARG A 121 -39.10 25.51 36.31
C ARG A 121 -38.42 25.70 34.95
N ARG A 122 -37.17 26.18 34.93
CA ARG A 122 -36.41 26.42 33.70
C ARG A 122 -35.36 25.35 33.38
N ALA A 123 -35.07 24.44 34.30
CA ALA A 123 -34.11 23.37 34.06
C ALA A 123 -34.52 22.03 34.70
N ILE A 124 -34.12 20.97 34.02
CA ILE A 124 -34.27 19.57 34.40
C ILE A 124 -32.86 19.01 34.57
N PHE A 125 -32.56 18.50 35.76
CA PHE A 125 -31.36 17.72 36.05
C PHE A 125 -31.70 16.23 36.01
N ALA A 126 -31.27 15.54 34.97
CA ALA A 126 -31.46 14.10 34.79
C ALA A 126 -30.18 13.35 35.12
N THR A 127 -30.24 12.38 36.04
CA THR A 127 -29.08 11.54 36.40
C THR A 127 -29.22 10.17 35.76
N PHE A 128 -28.26 9.77 34.94
CA PHE A 128 -28.20 8.44 34.33
C PHE A 128 -27.20 7.53 35.04
N SER A 129 -27.56 6.27 35.23
CA SER A 129 -26.68 5.23 35.74
C SER A 129 -25.89 4.56 34.62
N SER A 130 -24.78 3.90 34.98
CA SER A 130 -23.96 3.11 34.07
C SER A 130 -24.76 2.04 33.29
N GLU A 131 -25.77 1.41 33.93
CA GLU A 131 -26.64 0.41 33.30
C GLU A 131 -27.57 1.01 32.24
N GLN A 132 -28.06 2.23 32.46
CA GLN A 132 -28.86 2.96 31.47
C GLN A 132 -27.99 3.39 30.30
N LEU A 133 -26.81 3.96 30.58
CA LEU A 133 -25.88 4.46 29.57
C LEU A 133 -25.26 3.35 28.71
N LYS A 134 -25.17 2.12 29.21
CA LYS A 134 -24.66 0.96 28.45
C LYS A 134 -25.41 0.74 27.13
N LYS A 135 -26.70 1.07 27.09
CA LYS A 135 -27.57 0.91 25.92
C LYS A 135 -27.24 1.88 24.79
N LEU A 136 -26.51 2.96 25.08
CA LEU A 136 -26.12 3.94 24.06
C LEU A 136 -24.90 3.43 23.31
N SER A 137 -25.04 3.30 22.00
CA SER A 137 -23.93 3.13 21.07
C SER A 137 -23.08 4.41 21.00
N ARG A 138 -21.85 4.30 20.50
CA ARG A 138 -21.03 5.48 20.25
C ARG A 138 -21.62 6.29 19.08
N GLY A 139 -21.71 7.61 19.23
CA GLY A 139 -22.24 8.48 18.18
C GLY A 139 -23.11 9.59 18.73
N THR A 140 -23.87 10.21 17.84
CA THR A 140 -24.73 11.34 18.17
C THR A 140 -26.15 10.84 18.44
N HIS A 141 -26.68 11.18 19.61
CA HIS A 141 -27.99 10.69 20.07
C HIS A 141 -28.93 11.86 20.33
N PRO A 142 -30.17 11.84 19.81
CA PRO A 142 -31.17 12.83 20.18
C PRO A 142 -31.56 12.66 21.65
N VAL A 143 -31.97 13.75 22.27
CA VAL A 143 -32.51 13.75 23.63
C VAL A 143 -33.95 14.20 23.58
N SER A 144 -34.83 13.35 24.11
CA SER A 144 -36.24 13.68 24.28
C SER A 144 -36.60 13.72 25.76
N VAL A 145 -37.52 14.62 26.09
CA VAL A 145 -38.12 14.70 27.42
C VAL A 145 -39.58 14.33 27.26
N GLU A 146 -40.01 13.28 27.94
CA GLU A 146 -41.40 12.85 27.98
C GLU A 146 -41.97 13.09 29.37
N VAL A 147 -43.22 13.55 29.43
CA VAL A 147 -43.94 13.73 30.69
C VAL A 147 -45.11 12.76 30.68
N GLY A 148 -44.99 11.68 31.46
CA GLY A 148 -46.04 10.70 31.67
C GLY A 148 -47.15 11.28 32.55
N GLY A 149 -48.40 11.17 32.08
CA GLY A 149 -49.58 11.70 32.76
C GLY A 149 -50.60 12.26 31.77
N ASN A 150 -51.60 12.99 32.29
CA ASN A 150 -52.61 13.69 31.48
C ASN A 150 -52.08 15.02 30.90
N ALA A 151 -50.75 15.22 30.92
CA ALA A 151 -50.09 16.43 30.49
C ALA A 151 -49.75 16.32 28.99
N THR A 152 -50.15 17.34 28.25
CA THR A 152 -50.01 17.50 26.80
C THR A 152 -48.56 17.35 26.32
N ASN A 153 -48.45 16.79 25.11
CA ASN A 153 -47.23 16.59 24.32
C ASN A 153 -46.27 17.80 24.43
N ILE A 154 -45.00 17.57 24.80
CA ILE A 154 -43.96 18.61 24.75
C ILE A 154 -43.64 18.82 23.27
N ASP A 155 -43.96 20.00 22.73
CA ASP A 155 -43.61 20.35 21.35
C ASP A 155 -42.17 20.89 21.32
N PRO A 156 -41.20 20.15 20.74
CA PRO A 156 -39.84 20.63 20.60
C PRO A 156 -39.82 21.79 19.60
N GLN A 157 -39.80 23.03 20.08
CA GLN A 157 -39.72 24.23 19.23
C GLN A 157 -38.37 24.42 18.50
N LEU A 158 -37.44 23.47 18.63
CA LEU A 158 -36.14 23.49 17.95
C LEU A 158 -36.04 22.30 16.97
N PRO A 159 -35.38 22.48 15.81
CA PRO A 159 -35.05 21.36 14.93
C PRO A 159 -34.22 20.32 15.68
N ASP A 160 -34.51 19.04 15.44
CA ASP A 160 -33.97 17.86 16.15
C ASP A 160 -32.42 17.87 16.27
N ASP A 161 -31.74 18.52 15.33
CA ASP A 161 -30.28 18.65 15.24
C ASP A 161 -29.63 19.39 16.43
N ARG A 162 -30.39 20.25 17.13
CA ARG A 162 -29.87 21.03 18.26
C ARG A 162 -30.03 20.35 19.62
N LEU A 163 -30.77 19.25 19.69
CA LEU A 163 -31.04 18.48 20.91
C LEU A 163 -30.30 17.14 20.89
N GLN A 164 -29.07 17.15 20.39
CA GLN A 164 -28.25 15.95 20.27
C GLN A 164 -27.07 16.00 21.22
N VAL A 165 -26.67 14.82 21.71
CA VAL A 165 -25.49 14.65 22.56
C VAL A 165 -24.56 13.61 21.94
N MET A 166 -23.27 13.94 21.88
CA MET A 166 -22.23 13.05 21.39
C MET A 166 -21.73 12.14 22.51
N VAL A 167 -21.90 10.84 22.31
CA VAL A 167 -21.47 9.80 23.23
C VAL A 167 -20.13 9.23 22.76
N MET A 168 -19.07 9.46 23.55
CA MET A 168 -17.76 8.85 23.31
C MET A 168 -17.58 7.60 24.17
N ARG A 169 -17.23 6.48 23.54
CA ARG A 169 -16.91 5.21 24.23
C ARG A 169 -15.57 4.66 23.74
N PRO A 170 -14.72 4.15 24.65
CA PRO A 170 -13.57 3.35 24.26
C PRO A 170 -14.07 2.05 23.62
N VAL A 171 -13.27 1.41 22.78
CA VAL A 171 -13.60 0.08 22.24
C VAL A 171 -12.78 -0.96 22.99
N SER A 172 -13.39 -2.10 23.28
CA SER A 172 -12.68 -3.20 23.94
C SER A 172 -11.52 -3.68 23.05
N GLY A 173 -10.33 -3.88 23.63
CA GLY A 173 -9.18 -4.40 22.90
C GLY A 173 -9.44 -5.75 22.23
N LEU A 174 -10.30 -6.60 22.83
CA LEU A 174 -10.74 -7.86 22.22
C LEU A 174 -11.58 -7.62 20.96
N THR A 175 -12.44 -6.59 20.96
CA THR A 175 -13.23 -6.20 19.80
C THR A 175 -12.32 -5.66 18.70
N THR A 176 -11.35 -4.80 19.02
CA THR A 176 -10.35 -4.32 18.07
C THR A 176 -9.57 -5.49 17.45
N PHE A 177 -9.11 -6.44 18.27
CA PHE A 177 -8.40 -7.62 17.81
C PHE A 177 -9.24 -8.49 16.89
N LEU A 178 -10.52 -8.71 17.21
CA LEU A 178 -11.39 -9.51 16.35
C LEU A 178 -11.66 -8.82 15.00
N MET A 179 -11.93 -7.51 15.02
CA MET A 179 -12.09 -6.73 13.78
C MET A 179 -10.82 -6.80 12.92
N PHE A 180 -9.66 -6.72 13.56
CA PHE A 180 -8.36 -6.86 12.91
C PHE A 180 -8.21 -8.25 12.28
N ALA A 181 -8.50 -9.31 13.03
CA ALA A 181 -8.40 -10.68 12.56
C ALA A 181 -9.33 -10.96 11.38
N ILE A 182 -10.56 -10.46 11.41
CA ILE A 182 -11.53 -10.60 10.31
C ILE A 182 -11.02 -9.85 9.07
N ALA A 183 -10.61 -8.58 9.21
CA ALA A 183 -10.09 -7.80 8.09
C ALA A 183 -8.83 -8.42 7.49
N ALA A 184 -7.91 -8.92 8.33
CA ALA A 184 -6.70 -9.61 7.90
C ALA A 184 -7.03 -10.92 7.16
N PHE A 185 -7.98 -11.71 7.65
CA PHE A 185 -8.41 -12.94 7.01
C PHE A 185 -9.04 -12.69 5.63
N ILE A 186 -9.94 -11.71 5.52
CA ILE A 186 -10.54 -11.33 4.22
C ILE A 186 -9.47 -10.83 3.26
N THR A 187 -8.53 -10.01 3.74
CA THR A 187 -7.41 -9.52 2.92
C THR A 187 -6.55 -10.68 2.43
N LEU A 188 -6.26 -11.65 3.28
CA LEU A 188 -5.50 -12.85 2.92
C LEU A 188 -6.24 -13.68 1.84
N ILE A 189 -7.56 -13.85 1.96
CA ILE A 189 -8.37 -14.49 0.92
C ILE A 189 -8.25 -13.73 -0.41
N LEU A 190 -8.38 -12.41 -0.41
CA LEU A 190 -8.25 -11.60 -1.63
C LEU A 190 -6.85 -11.74 -2.25
N VAL A 191 -5.80 -11.74 -1.45
CA VAL A 191 -4.43 -11.98 -1.91
C VAL A 191 -4.30 -13.39 -2.52
N VAL A 192 -4.91 -14.41 -1.90
CA VAL A 192 -4.93 -15.79 -2.43
C VAL A 192 -5.72 -15.87 -3.75
N ILE A 193 -6.82 -15.14 -3.90
CA ILE A 193 -7.58 -15.08 -5.14
C ILE A 193 -6.76 -14.40 -6.25
N ILE A 194 -6.16 -13.25 -5.97
CA ILE A 194 -5.27 -12.55 -6.92
C ILE A 194 -4.11 -13.46 -7.33
N TYR A 195 -3.52 -14.16 -6.36
CA TYR A 195 -2.50 -15.16 -6.60
C TYR A 195 -3.01 -16.30 -7.50
N ALA A 196 -4.19 -16.86 -7.22
CA ALA A 196 -4.78 -17.93 -8.01
C ALA A 196 -5.03 -17.47 -9.46
N LEU A 197 -5.60 -16.28 -9.65
CA LEU A 197 -5.81 -15.66 -10.97
C LEU A 197 -4.49 -15.44 -11.72
N ALA A 198 -3.45 -14.95 -11.04
CA ALA A 198 -2.11 -14.80 -11.62
C ALA A 198 -1.51 -16.16 -12.03
N THR A 199 -1.70 -17.21 -11.23
CA THR A 199 -1.25 -18.56 -11.58
C THR A 199 -2.02 -19.17 -12.74
N GLN A 200 -3.32 -18.89 -12.88
CA GLN A 200 -4.10 -19.33 -14.05
C GLN A 200 -3.67 -18.58 -15.32
N SER A 201 -3.41 -17.27 -15.23
CA SER A 201 -2.83 -16.47 -16.32
C SER A 201 -1.50 -17.04 -16.82
N LYS A 202 -0.63 -17.48 -15.89
CA LYS A 202 0.63 -18.15 -16.22
C LYS A 202 0.42 -19.40 -17.08
N GLN A 203 -0.67 -20.15 -16.87
CA GLN A 203 -0.96 -21.36 -17.66
C GLN A 203 -1.45 -21.05 -19.07
N ALA A 204 -2.07 -19.89 -19.29
CA ALA A 204 -2.61 -19.49 -20.59
C ALA A 204 -1.55 -18.90 -21.55
N HIS A 205 -0.47 -18.30 -21.04
CA HIS A 205 0.51 -17.55 -21.85
C HIS A 205 1.95 -18.09 -21.81
N LEU A 206 2.19 -19.30 -21.31
CA LEU A 206 3.55 -19.88 -21.31
C LEU A 206 3.78 -20.69 -22.60
N PRO A 207 4.78 -20.33 -23.44
CA PRO A 207 5.20 -21.18 -24.54
C PRO A 207 5.68 -22.54 -24.00
N SER A 208 5.31 -23.61 -24.71
CA SER A 208 5.51 -25.02 -24.35
C SER A 208 6.96 -25.42 -24.08
N LEU A 209 7.95 -24.57 -24.43
CA LEU A 209 9.38 -24.83 -24.33
C LEU A 209 10.01 -24.65 -22.93
N LEU A 210 9.34 -23.96 -21.99
CA LEU A 210 9.84 -23.76 -20.61
C LEU A 210 9.28 -24.78 -19.60
N LYS A 211 8.65 -25.86 -20.08
CA LYS A 211 7.66 -26.63 -19.31
C LYS A 211 8.23 -27.66 -18.33
N GLU A 212 9.50 -28.09 -18.47
CA GLU A 212 9.97 -29.31 -17.78
C GLU A 212 11.01 -29.11 -16.67
N SER A 213 12.00 -28.21 -16.79
CA SER A 213 13.15 -28.20 -15.85
C SER A 213 12.98 -27.29 -14.62
N LYS A 214 12.48 -26.05 -14.75
CA LYS A 214 12.38 -25.07 -13.64
C LYS A 214 11.03 -25.02 -12.91
N ARG A 215 10.06 -25.88 -13.27
CA ARG A 215 8.67 -25.80 -12.77
C ARG A 215 8.51 -26.25 -11.30
N LYS A 216 9.47 -26.98 -10.72
CA LYS A 216 9.29 -27.65 -9.42
C LYS A 216 9.64 -26.84 -8.16
N ASN A 217 10.37 -25.71 -8.23
CA ASN A 217 10.89 -25.07 -7.00
C ASN A 217 10.59 -23.57 -6.81
N LEU A 218 9.99 -22.87 -7.78
CA LEU A 218 9.65 -21.45 -7.57
C LEU A 218 8.23 -21.31 -7.00
N ASN A 219 8.13 -20.76 -5.79
CA ASN A 219 6.85 -20.44 -5.17
C ASN A 219 6.15 -19.40 -6.06
N SER A 220 4.83 -19.50 -6.32
CA SER A 220 4.22 -18.56 -7.27
C SER A 220 4.19 -17.08 -6.81
N LEU A 221 4.55 -16.79 -5.55
CA LEU A 221 4.80 -15.44 -5.04
C LEU A 221 6.11 -14.87 -5.60
N GLU A 222 7.15 -15.71 -5.64
CA GLU A 222 8.43 -15.38 -6.27
C GLU A 222 8.20 -15.06 -7.75
N TRP A 223 7.31 -15.80 -8.42
CA TRP A 223 6.96 -15.54 -9.82
C TRP A 223 6.33 -14.15 -10.04
N LEU A 224 5.51 -13.67 -9.11
CA LEU A 224 4.85 -12.37 -9.23
C LEU A 224 5.85 -11.22 -9.00
N LEU A 225 6.83 -11.43 -8.10
CA LEU A 225 7.94 -10.51 -7.84
C LEU A 225 9.04 -10.56 -8.89
N LEU A 226 9.17 -11.68 -9.62
CA LEU A 226 10.23 -11.93 -10.59
C LEU A 226 10.09 -11.05 -11.83
N ASP A 227 11.14 -10.31 -12.14
CA ASP A 227 11.28 -9.65 -13.42
C ASP A 227 11.79 -10.65 -14.47
N ARG A 228 10.96 -10.92 -15.49
CA ARG A 228 11.23 -11.98 -16.46
C ARG A 228 12.43 -11.67 -17.36
N GLN A 229 12.73 -10.39 -17.60
CA GLN A 229 13.86 -10.00 -18.44
C GLN A 229 15.20 -10.25 -17.77
N THR A 230 15.25 -10.13 -16.44
CA THR A 230 16.51 -10.07 -15.67
C THR A 230 16.66 -11.21 -14.68
N ASN A 231 15.61 -12.03 -14.54
CA ASN A 231 15.52 -13.16 -13.61
C ASN A 231 15.82 -12.77 -12.14
N THR A 232 15.53 -11.52 -11.76
CA THR A 232 15.72 -11.00 -10.38
C THR A 232 14.43 -10.46 -9.80
N PHE A 233 14.33 -10.34 -8.46
CA PHE A 233 13.15 -9.72 -7.84
C PHE A 233 13.09 -8.21 -8.08
N SER A 234 11.89 -7.73 -8.43
CA SER A 234 11.61 -6.32 -8.70
C SER A 234 11.10 -5.59 -7.45
N LEU A 235 11.90 -4.63 -6.98
CA LEU A 235 11.53 -3.76 -5.86
C LEU A 235 10.22 -2.99 -6.11
N ALA A 236 10.01 -2.48 -7.32
CA ALA A 236 8.80 -1.73 -7.66
C ALA A 236 7.53 -2.60 -7.58
N ARG A 237 7.62 -3.88 -8.01
CA ARG A 237 6.51 -4.84 -7.87
C ARG A 237 6.24 -5.18 -6.41
N ALA A 238 7.29 -5.40 -5.62
CA ALA A 238 7.18 -5.63 -4.18
C ALA A 238 6.49 -4.46 -3.46
N GLN A 239 6.90 -3.23 -3.76
CA GLN A 239 6.30 -2.01 -3.21
C GLN A 239 4.83 -1.87 -3.60
N PHE A 240 4.48 -2.15 -4.86
CA PHE A 240 3.10 -2.08 -5.32
C PHE A 240 2.21 -3.08 -4.57
N ILE A 241 2.64 -4.34 -4.42
CA ILE A 241 1.89 -5.37 -3.70
C ILE A 241 1.74 -4.98 -2.22
N TRP A 242 2.83 -4.53 -1.59
CA TRP A 242 2.84 -4.09 -0.20
C TRP A 242 1.77 -3.01 0.06
N TRP A 243 1.78 -1.94 -0.75
CA TRP A 243 0.81 -0.86 -0.60
C TRP A 243 -0.60 -1.29 -0.95
N LEU A 244 -0.79 -2.09 -2.01
CA LEU A 244 -2.10 -2.64 -2.36
C LEU A 244 -2.70 -3.44 -1.19
N THR A 245 -1.91 -4.30 -0.56
CA THR A 245 -2.34 -5.09 0.60
C THR A 245 -2.72 -4.19 1.78
N ILE A 246 -1.89 -3.18 2.11
CA ILE A 246 -2.17 -2.24 3.20
C ILE A 246 -3.47 -1.44 2.94
N ILE A 247 -3.72 -1.01 1.70
CA ILE A 247 -4.93 -0.29 1.32
C ILE A 247 -6.17 -1.14 1.54
N VAL A 248 -6.16 -2.33 0.94
CA VAL A 248 -7.29 -3.25 0.98
C VAL A 248 -7.58 -3.62 2.43
N PHE A 249 -6.54 -3.93 3.20
CA PHE A 249 -6.64 -4.18 4.63
C PHE A 249 -7.25 -2.99 5.38
N GLY A 250 -6.68 -1.79 5.20
CA GLY A 250 -7.13 -0.59 5.91
C GLY A 250 -8.57 -0.21 5.59
N TYR A 251 -8.95 -0.31 4.32
CA TYR A 251 -10.30 -0.07 3.86
C TYR A 251 -11.30 -1.05 4.49
N LEU A 252 -11.00 -2.36 4.42
CA LEU A 252 -11.83 -3.39 5.03
C LEU A 252 -11.93 -3.23 6.54
N PHE A 253 -10.81 -2.95 7.22
CA PHE A 253 -10.79 -2.77 8.67
C PHE A 253 -11.65 -1.59 9.11
N LEU A 254 -11.54 -0.44 8.45
CA LEU A 254 -12.38 0.72 8.75
C LEU A 254 -13.85 0.42 8.43
N PHE A 255 -14.14 -0.23 7.29
CA PHE A 255 -15.51 -0.53 6.88
C PHE A 255 -16.20 -1.47 7.89
N ILE A 256 -15.53 -2.57 8.24
CA ILE A 256 -16.05 -3.55 9.20
C ILE A 256 -16.08 -2.95 10.60
N GLY A 257 -15.06 -2.18 11.00
CA GLY A 257 -14.99 -1.51 12.29
C GLY A 257 -16.11 -0.50 12.50
N ARG A 258 -16.35 0.38 11.52
CA ARG A 258 -17.45 1.37 11.58
C ARG A 258 -18.81 0.70 11.47
N GLY A 259 -18.99 -0.24 10.55
CA GLY A 259 -20.23 -0.99 10.40
C GLY A 259 -20.61 -1.76 11.67
N SER A 260 -19.64 -2.42 12.30
CA SER A 260 -19.90 -3.27 13.47
C SER A 260 -19.98 -2.50 14.80
N ILE A 261 -19.29 -1.36 14.92
CA ILE A 261 -19.24 -0.58 16.17
C ILE A 261 -20.18 0.62 16.12
N GLN A 262 -20.16 1.39 15.04
CA GLN A 262 -20.99 2.60 14.91
C GLN A 262 -22.35 2.30 14.27
N GLY A 263 -22.55 1.11 13.68
CA GLY A 263 -23.76 0.79 12.92
C GLY A 263 -23.84 1.52 11.56
N VAL A 264 -22.77 2.22 11.17
CA VAL A 264 -22.72 3.02 9.94
C VAL A 264 -22.02 2.22 8.85
N TRP A 265 -22.80 1.71 7.90
CA TRP A 265 -22.33 0.95 6.74
C TRP A 265 -22.24 1.85 5.51
N GLU A 266 -21.29 2.77 5.54
CA GLU A 266 -21.03 3.71 4.44
C GLU A 266 -19.70 3.40 3.76
N PHE A 267 -19.63 3.67 2.45
CA PHE A 267 -18.36 3.59 1.73
C PHE A 267 -17.40 4.66 2.21
N ILE A 268 -16.17 4.26 2.50
CA ILE A 268 -15.17 5.17 3.06
C ILE A 268 -14.52 5.96 1.92
N PRO A 269 -14.46 7.30 2.00
CA PRO A 269 -13.80 8.09 0.99
C PRO A 269 -12.30 7.74 0.92
N LEU A 270 -11.81 7.55 -0.31
CA LEU A 270 -10.40 7.25 -0.61
C LEU A 270 -9.51 8.50 -0.63
N SER A 271 -10.03 9.67 -0.20
CA SER A 271 -9.33 10.96 -0.27
C SER A 271 -7.99 10.97 0.49
N GLY A 272 -7.85 10.18 1.55
CA GLY A 272 -6.56 10.00 2.26
C GLY A 272 -5.50 9.20 1.48
N PHE A 273 -5.89 8.53 0.39
CA PHE A 273 -5.08 7.53 -0.32
C PHE A 273 -4.73 7.93 -1.77
N GLY A 274 -5.43 8.89 -2.36
CA GLY A 274 -5.25 9.27 -3.77
C GLY A 274 -3.78 9.52 -4.14
N TYR A 275 -3.03 10.22 -3.28
CA TYR A 275 -1.63 10.56 -3.55
C TYR A 275 -0.65 9.39 -3.35
N THR A 276 -0.84 8.54 -2.35
CA THR A 276 0.10 7.44 -2.02
C THR A 276 0.00 6.29 -3.01
N PHE A 277 -1.22 5.92 -3.40
CA PHE A 277 -1.45 4.95 -4.48
C PHE A 277 -0.95 5.50 -5.82
N LEU A 278 -1.19 6.79 -6.10
CA LEU A 278 -0.72 7.42 -7.33
C LEU A 278 0.81 7.47 -7.39
N ILE A 279 1.51 7.79 -6.30
CA ILE A 279 2.99 7.74 -6.27
C ILE A 279 3.51 6.31 -6.48
N SER A 280 2.87 5.30 -5.86
CA SER A 280 3.26 3.90 -6.03
C SER A 280 3.03 3.40 -7.46
N LEU A 281 1.90 3.79 -8.06
CA LEU A 281 1.55 3.49 -9.44
C LEU A 281 2.49 4.21 -10.42
N VAL A 282 2.76 5.49 -10.20
CA VAL A 282 3.72 6.29 -10.99
C VAL A 282 5.11 5.68 -10.91
N THR A 283 5.55 5.23 -9.73
CA THR A 283 6.86 4.59 -9.57
C THR A 283 6.91 3.27 -10.34
N LEU A 284 5.84 2.46 -10.29
CA LEU A 284 5.77 1.20 -11.04
C LEU A 284 5.79 1.44 -12.56
N VAL A 285 4.95 2.35 -13.05
CA VAL A 285 4.84 2.69 -14.47
C VAL A 285 6.15 3.31 -14.97
N THR A 286 6.74 4.22 -14.20
CA THR A 286 8.01 4.86 -14.59
C THR A 286 9.17 3.88 -14.54
N ALA A 287 9.20 2.95 -13.57
CA ALA A 287 10.21 1.91 -13.53
C ALA A 287 10.13 0.98 -14.76
N GLN A 288 8.92 0.65 -15.23
CA GLN A 288 8.69 -0.12 -16.45
C GLN A 288 9.04 0.68 -17.72
N ALA A 289 8.64 1.95 -17.79
CA ALA A 289 8.96 2.84 -18.92
C ALA A 289 10.46 3.12 -19.03
N THR A 290 11.16 3.26 -17.90
CA THR A 290 12.62 3.48 -17.90
C THR A 290 13.36 2.22 -18.35
N SER A 291 12.91 1.03 -17.96
CA SER A 291 13.52 -0.23 -18.46
C SER A 291 13.31 -0.45 -19.96
N THR A 292 12.23 0.05 -20.54
CA THR A 292 12.00 -0.04 -22.00
C THR A 292 12.81 0.98 -22.78
N ILE A 293 13.18 2.12 -22.18
CA ILE A 293 13.90 3.22 -22.87
C ILE A 293 15.42 3.08 -22.74
N ARG A 294 15.95 2.53 -21.64
CA ARG A 294 17.41 2.44 -21.39
C ARG A 294 17.93 1.04 -21.09
N GLY A 295 17.13 0.00 -21.37
CA GLY A 295 17.54 -1.40 -21.24
C GLY A 295 17.38 -2.00 -19.84
N SER A 296 17.48 -3.32 -19.79
CA SER A 296 17.17 -4.11 -18.59
C SER A 296 18.31 -4.07 -17.54
N LYS A 297 17.97 -4.31 -16.26
CA LYS A 297 18.97 -4.57 -15.20
C LYS A 297 19.78 -5.80 -15.66
N GLY A 298 21.11 -5.74 -15.60
CA GLY A 298 21.94 -6.89 -15.99
C GLY A 298 21.45 -8.17 -15.32
N SER A 299 21.45 -9.27 -16.08
CA SER A 299 21.01 -10.60 -15.62
C SER A 299 21.80 -10.96 -14.36
N GLY A 300 21.16 -10.95 -13.19
CA GLY A 300 21.83 -11.13 -11.89
C GLY A 300 22.39 -12.55 -11.71
N GLU A 301 22.48 -13.00 -10.45
CA GLU A 301 22.69 -14.43 -10.20
C GLU A 301 21.52 -15.25 -10.78
N VAL A 302 21.80 -16.49 -11.18
CA VAL A 302 20.81 -17.34 -11.86
C VAL A 302 19.64 -17.71 -10.95
N ASN A 303 19.83 -17.64 -9.64
CA ASN A 303 18.78 -17.89 -8.66
C ASN A 303 18.32 -16.55 -8.08
N PRO A 304 17.02 -16.19 -8.21
CA PRO A 304 16.50 -14.97 -7.61
C PRO A 304 16.58 -15.08 -6.09
N ALA A 305 17.11 -14.03 -5.44
CA ALA A 305 17.27 -13.99 -4.00
C ALA A 305 16.56 -12.76 -3.41
N TRP A 306 16.14 -12.82 -2.15
CA TRP A 306 15.55 -11.66 -1.46
C TRP A 306 16.52 -10.47 -1.39
N SER A 307 17.83 -10.74 -1.43
CA SER A 307 18.87 -9.72 -1.56
C SER A 307 18.73 -8.91 -2.86
N ASP A 308 18.12 -9.43 -3.93
CA ASP A 308 17.93 -8.70 -5.20
C ASP A 308 17.08 -7.44 -5.08
N LEU A 309 16.28 -7.34 -4.02
CA LEU A 309 15.50 -6.14 -3.71
C LEU A 309 16.43 -4.96 -3.37
N VAL A 310 17.57 -5.24 -2.75
CA VAL A 310 18.55 -4.24 -2.29
C VAL A 310 19.87 -4.29 -3.06
N VAL A 311 20.17 -5.40 -3.74
CA VAL A 311 21.39 -5.63 -4.51
C VAL A 311 21.15 -5.39 -6.00
N HIS A 312 22.13 -4.78 -6.64
CA HIS A 312 22.22 -4.57 -8.09
C HIS A 312 23.60 -5.02 -8.56
N GLY A 313 23.66 -5.96 -9.51
CA GLY A 313 24.94 -6.40 -10.11
C GLY A 313 25.94 -6.98 -9.11
N GLY A 314 25.47 -7.54 -8.00
CA GLY A 314 26.31 -8.05 -6.91
C GLY A 314 26.74 -7.00 -5.87
N VAL A 315 26.34 -5.72 -6.01
CA VAL A 315 26.64 -4.66 -5.05
C VAL A 315 25.37 -4.14 -4.39
N VAL A 316 25.43 -3.82 -3.08
CA VAL A 316 24.31 -3.22 -2.35
C VAL A 316 24.05 -1.81 -2.88
N ALA A 317 22.85 -1.57 -3.40
CA ALA A 317 22.39 -0.27 -3.85
C ALA A 317 21.73 0.48 -2.69
N LEU A 318 22.44 1.48 -2.15
CA LEU A 318 22.02 2.22 -0.96
C LEU A 318 20.64 2.88 -1.15
N GLU A 319 20.35 3.37 -2.36
CA GLU A 319 19.07 3.98 -2.71
C GLU A 319 17.91 2.98 -2.61
N ARG A 320 18.15 1.70 -2.93
CA ARG A 320 17.14 0.65 -2.80
C ARG A 320 16.91 0.27 -1.34
N VAL A 321 17.98 0.20 -0.55
CA VAL A 321 17.90 -0.02 0.90
C VAL A 321 17.05 1.08 1.54
N GLN A 322 17.33 2.34 1.22
CA GLN A 322 16.55 3.49 1.70
C GLN A 322 15.07 3.33 1.35
N GLN A 323 14.76 2.97 0.10
CA GLN A 323 13.37 2.76 -0.33
C GLN A 323 12.68 1.63 0.43
N VAL A 324 13.34 0.49 0.65
CA VAL A 324 12.77 -0.63 1.41
C VAL A 324 12.48 -0.20 2.86
N VAL A 325 13.45 0.44 3.52
CA VAL A 325 13.34 0.87 4.92
C VAL A 325 12.20 1.86 5.10
N TRP A 326 12.11 2.90 4.26
CA TRP A 326 11.05 3.89 4.39
C TRP A 326 9.66 3.33 4.08
N ASN A 327 9.53 2.45 3.08
CA ASN A 327 8.24 1.79 2.80
C ASN A 327 7.76 0.95 3.98
N LEU A 328 8.68 0.26 4.67
CA LEU A 328 8.34 -0.53 5.85
C LEU A 328 7.91 0.36 7.02
N ILE A 329 8.69 1.40 7.34
CA ILE A 329 8.39 2.34 8.43
C ILE A 329 7.03 3.00 8.21
N ILE A 330 6.77 3.53 7.01
CA ILE A 330 5.54 4.25 6.69
C ILE A 330 4.36 3.28 6.64
N GLY A 331 4.54 2.07 6.08
CA GLY A 331 3.50 1.04 6.07
C GLY A 331 3.08 0.61 7.48
N ILE A 332 4.06 0.38 8.38
CA ILE A 332 3.78 0.05 9.78
C ILE A 332 3.09 1.22 10.50
N ALA A 333 3.62 2.44 10.35
CA ALA A 333 3.03 3.62 10.95
C ALA A 333 1.57 3.82 10.52
N PHE A 334 1.28 3.59 9.23
CA PHE A 334 -0.08 3.65 8.69
C PHE A 334 -1.03 2.67 9.39
N ILE A 335 -0.62 1.40 9.53
CA ILE A 335 -1.42 0.37 10.21
C ILE A 335 -1.64 0.76 11.68
N VAL A 336 -0.61 1.25 12.38
CA VAL A 336 -0.72 1.68 13.78
C VAL A 336 -1.69 2.84 13.93
N ILE A 337 -1.58 3.88 13.09
CA ILE A 337 -2.51 5.02 13.11
C ILE A 337 -3.93 4.52 12.89
N LEU A 338 -4.13 3.66 11.89
CA LEU A 338 -5.43 3.10 11.55
C LEU A 338 -6.03 2.30 12.72
N LEU A 339 -5.23 1.48 13.41
CA LEU A 339 -5.64 0.73 14.61
C LEU A 339 -6.02 1.63 15.78
N VAL A 340 -5.40 2.81 15.91
CA VAL A 340 -5.68 3.75 17.00
C VAL A 340 -6.87 4.66 16.66
N THR A 341 -7.02 5.06 15.40
CA THR A 341 -7.99 6.11 15.00
C THR A 341 -9.27 5.58 14.36
N TYR A 342 -9.41 4.27 14.07
CA TYR A 342 -10.57 3.74 13.33
C TYR A 342 -11.94 4.06 13.93
N THR A 343 -11.99 4.36 15.23
CA THR A 343 -13.26 4.66 15.92
C THR A 343 -13.72 6.10 15.74
N THR A 344 -12.82 7.02 15.37
CA THR A 344 -13.11 8.44 15.09
C THR A 344 -12.96 8.77 13.61
N ALA A 345 -12.09 8.06 12.89
CA ALA A 345 -11.75 8.36 11.52
C ALA A 345 -12.91 8.04 10.57
N SER A 346 -13.38 9.06 9.85
CA SER A 346 -14.35 8.91 8.76
C SER A 346 -13.68 8.59 7.42
N SER A 347 -12.36 8.77 7.33
CA SER A 347 -11.53 8.52 6.16
C SER A 347 -10.28 7.73 6.53
N LEU A 348 -9.59 7.19 5.52
CA LEU A 348 -8.26 6.61 5.72
C LEU A 348 -7.27 7.68 6.24
N PRO A 349 -6.23 7.28 7.01
CA PRO A 349 -5.18 8.19 7.46
C PRO A 349 -4.52 8.90 6.28
N THR A 350 -4.39 10.23 6.37
CA THR A 350 -3.64 11.02 5.40
C THR A 350 -2.15 10.89 5.69
N ILE A 351 -1.36 10.60 4.65
CA ILE A 351 0.10 10.67 4.77
C ILE A 351 0.53 12.13 4.64
N PRO A 352 1.36 12.66 5.57
CA PRO A 352 1.90 14.02 5.47
C PRO A 352 2.56 14.30 4.13
N SER A 353 2.37 15.51 3.61
CA SER A 353 2.87 15.92 2.30
C SER A 353 4.39 15.85 2.20
N GLU A 354 5.08 16.08 3.32
CA GLU A 354 6.53 16.04 3.46
C GLU A 354 7.06 14.62 3.24
N ILE A 355 6.34 13.62 3.77
CA ILE A 355 6.68 12.20 3.61
C ILE A 355 6.40 11.75 2.16
N LEU A 356 5.29 12.21 1.58
CA LEU A 356 4.96 11.98 0.16
C LEU A 356 6.02 12.58 -0.76
N VAL A 357 6.47 13.80 -0.50
CA VAL A 357 7.55 14.47 -1.24
C VAL A 357 8.86 13.72 -1.05
N LEU A 358 9.20 13.29 0.17
CA LEU A 358 10.41 12.51 0.42
C LEU A 358 10.41 11.17 -0.33
N MET A 359 9.26 10.50 -0.38
CA MET A 359 9.06 9.29 -1.21
C MET A 359 9.18 9.60 -2.70
N GLY A 360 8.58 10.70 -3.16
CA GLY A 360 8.69 11.17 -4.54
C GLY A 360 10.12 11.49 -4.94
N ILE A 361 10.90 12.14 -4.06
CA ILE A 361 12.33 12.41 -4.26
C ILE A 361 13.13 11.10 -4.25
N SER A 362 12.82 10.15 -3.37
CA SER A 362 13.51 8.85 -3.35
C SER A 362 13.20 8.01 -4.60
N ALA A 363 11.95 8.02 -5.07
CA ALA A 363 11.55 7.40 -6.33
C ALA A 363 12.20 8.11 -7.53
N GLY A 364 12.17 9.43 -7.54
CA GLY A 364 12.81 10.27 -8.55
C GLY A 364 14.33 10.12 -8.58
N GLY A 365 14.98 9.97 -7.42
CA GLY A 365 16.40 9.69 -7.29
C GLY A 365 16.76 8.28 -7.76
N TYR A 366 15.88 7.30 -7.56
CA TYR A 366 16.05 5.96 -8.14
C TYR A 366 15.85 5.96 -9.65
N ILE A 367 14.85 6.68 -10.16
CA ILE A 367 14.59 6.82 -11.60
C ILE A 367 15.73 7.61 -12.26
N GLY A 368 16.11 8.76 -11.71
CA GLY A 368 17.23 9.57 -12.18
C GLY A 368 18.55 8.81 -12.06
N GLY A 369 18.73 8.11 -10.95
CA GLY A 369 19.81 7.17 -10.75
C GLY A 369 19.85 6.14 -11.87
N LYS A 370 18.74 5.46 -12.18
CA LYS A 370 18.62 4.51 -13.30
C LYS A 370 18.83 5.17 -14.65
N ALA A 371 18.33 6.39 -14.84
CA ALA A 371 18.46 7.12 -16.08
C ALA A 371 19.92 7.42 -16.39
N VAL A 372 20.77 7.68 -15.38
CA VAL A 372 22.20 7.97 -15.61
C VAL A 372 23.04 6.70 -15.81
N ARG A 373 22.55 5.50 -15.47
CA ARG A 373 23.33 4.25 -15.60
C ARG A 373 23.20 3.67 -17.01
N LYS A 374 24.24 2.97 -17.43
CA LYS A 374 24.24 2.17 -18.65
C LYS A 374 23.40 0.89 -18.47
N PRO A 375 22.77 0.36 -19.53
CA PRO A 375 22.11 -0.94 -19.47
C PRO A 375 23.09 -2.02 -19.04
N GLY A 376 22.61 -2.99 -18.25
CA GLY A 376 23.42 -4.11 -17.83
C GLY A 376 23.45 -5.22 -18.87
N PRO A 377 24.52 -6.03 -18.90
CA PRO A 377 24.64 -7.10 -19.87
C PRO A 377 23.59 -8.20 -19.62
N ASN A 378 23.11 -8.83 -20.69
CA ASN A 378 22.20 -9.97 -20.62
C ASN A 378 22.64 -11.06 -21.60
N ILE A 379 22.99 -12.25 -21.10
CA ILE A 379 23.40 -13.39 -21.93
C ILE A 379 22.15 -14.18 -22.32
N SER A 380 21.78 -14.13 -23.61
CA SER A 380 20.65 -14.88 -24.14
C SER A 380 21.06 -16.28 -24.60
N GLN A 381 22.26 -16.40 -25.18
CA GLN A 381 22.74 -17.65 -25.77
C GLN A 381 24.25 -17.77 -25.62
N VAL A 382 24.71 -19.00 -25.40
CA VAL A 382 26.11 -19.36 -25.45
C VAL A 382 26.26 -20.54 -26.40
N VAL A 383 27.14 -20.40 -27.39
CA VAL A 383 27.42 -21.43 -28.39
C VAL A 383 28.91 -21.76 -28.35
N LEU A 384 29.22 -23.02 -28.06
CA LEU A 384 30.55 -23.57 -28.26
C LEU A 384 30.64 -24.09 -29.70
N TRP A 385 31.57 -23.54 -30.47
CA TRP A 385 31.83 -23.98 -31.84
C TRP A 385 32.97 -24.98 -31.89
N ASP A 386 32.80 -25.94 -32.80
CA ASP A 386 33.71 -27.04 -33.15
C ASP A 386 33.90 -28.11 -32.05
N ASN A 387 33.71 -29.37 -32.43
CA ASN A 387 33.95 -30.48 -31.50
C ASN A 387 35.46 -30.67 -31.35
N PRO A 388 35.99 -31.04 -30.16
CA PRO A 388 37.41 -31.36 -30.01
C PRO A 388 37.89 -32.42 -31.00
N GLU A 389 37.01 -33.34 -31.40
CA GLU A 389 37.26 -34.37 -32.41
C GLU A 389 37.48 -33.79 -33.83
N ASP A 390 36.81 -32.68 -34.17
CA ASP A 390 36.93 -32.05 -35.49
C ASP A 390 38.30 -31.38 -35.67
N LEU A 391 38.91 -30.91 -34.56
CA LEU A 391 40.28 -30.35 -34.54
C LEU A 391 41.35 -31.38 -34.95
N ILE A 392 41.09 -32.67 -34.68
CA ILE A 392 42.00 -33.76 -35.10
C ILE A 392 41.99 -33.89 -36.63
N THR A 393 40.83 -33.65 -37.26
CA THR A 393 40.67 -33.76 -38.72
C THR A 393 41.01 -32.48 -39.49
N ASN A 394 40.92 -31.32 -38.84
CA ASN A 394 41.25 -30.04 -39.45
C ASN A 394 41.93 -29.12 -38.41
N PRO A 395 43.28 -29.14 -38.34
CA PRO A 395 44.04 -28.39 -37.34
C PRO A 395 43.99 -26.86 -37.54
N ASP A 396 43.46 -26.38 -38.67
CA ASP A 396 43.29 -24.95 -38.94
C ASP A 396 42.04 -24.36 -38.25
N LEU A 397 41.14 -25.19 -37.72
CA LEU A 397 40.00 -24.73 -36.94
C LEU A 397 40.47 -24.21 -35.58
N THR A 398 40.02 -23.01 -35.21
CA THR A 398 40.28 -22.45 -33.88
C THR A 398 39.02 -22.58 -33.03
N PRO A 399 39.05 -23.38 -31.95
CA PRO A 399 37.87 -23.56 -31.12
C PRO A 399 37.54 -22.22 -30.45
N HIS A 400 36.27 -21.84 -30.49
CA HIS A 400 35.84 -20.56 -29.97
C HIS A 400 34.46 -20.64 -29.33
N LEU A 401 34.23 -19.76 -28.36
CA LEU A 401 32.95 -19.62 -27.68
C LEU A 401 32.27 -18.33 -28.15
N THR A 402 31.06 -18.44 -28.67
CA THR A 402 30.23 -17.27 -28.99
C THR A 402 29.23 -17.01 -27.88
N LEU A 403 29.29 -15.81 -27.29
CA LEU A 403 28.27 -15.28 -26.39
C LEU A 403 27.37 -14.35 -27.19
N ALA A 404 26.07 -14.61 -27.19
CA ALA A 404 25.06 -13.72 -27.77
C ALA A 404 24.11 -13.20 -26.69
N GLY A 405 23.66 -11.97 -26.87
CA GLY A 405 22.87 -11.27 -25.86
C GLY A 405 22.68 -9.80 -26.17
N GLU A 406 22.41 -9.03 -25.12
CA GLU A 406 22.16 -7.59 -25.18
C GLU A 406 23.11 -6.85 -24.25
N HIS A 407 23.52 -5.64 -24.67
CA HIS A 407 24.29 -4.70 -23.85
C HIS A 407 25.63 -5.22 -23.30
N PHE A 408 26.31 -6.11 -24.03
CA PHE A 408 27.70 -6.43 -23.70
C PHE A 408 28.55 -5.22 -24.03
N SER A 409 29.43 -4.80 -23.12
CA SER A 409 30.43 -3.79 -23.48
C SER A 409 31.24 -4.27 -24.68
N GLN A 410 31.77 -3.37 -25.51
CA GLN A 410 32.72 -3.76 -26.55
C GLN A 410 33.90 -4.53 -25.94
N ALA A 411 34.60 -5.35 -26.75
CA ALA A 411 35.64 -6.27 -26.29
C ALA A 411 36.65 -5.65 -25.28
N GLY A 412 36.94 -4.35 -25.39
CA GLY A 412 37.83 -3.66 -24.46
C GLY A 412 37.29 -3.25 -23.09
N GLY A 413 36.04 -3.56 -22.82
CA GLY A 413 35.41 -3.34 -21.52
C GLY A 413 34.80 -4.60 -20.93
N VAL A 414 35.18 -5.80 -21.38
CA VAL A 414 34.54 -7.04 -20.92
C VAL A 414 35.58 -7.99 -20.30
N ILE A 415 35.21 -8.56 -19.15
CA ILE A 415 35.89 -9.68 -18.53
C ILE A 415 34.93 -10.88 -18.58
N VAL A 416 35.40 -12.02 -19.07
CA VAL A 416 34.62 -13.27 -19.04
C VAL A 416 35.26 -14.23 -18.06
N GLN A 417 34.50 -14.64 -17.05
CA GLN A 417 34.90 -15.64 -16.07
C GLN A 417 34.16 -16.95 -16.32
N MET A 418 34.90 -18.05 -16.46
CA MET A 418 34.35 -19.39 -16.61
C MET A 418 34.71 -20.23 -15.39
N VAL A 419 33.75 -20.95 -14.83
CA VAL A 419 33.92 -21.77 -13.61
C VAL A 419 33.15 -23.07 -13.76
N TYR A 420 33.74 -24.19 -13.35
CA TYR A 420 33.06 -25.48 -13.31
C TYR A 420 32.15 -25.60 -12.09
N LEU A 421 31.06 -26.32 -12.30
CA LEU A 421 30.05 -26.59 -11.29
C LEU A 421 30.15 -28.05 -10.83
N ASP A 422 30.09 -28.27 -9.52
CA ASP A 422 29.95 -29.60 -8.95
C ASP A 422 28.55 -30.20 -9.23
N GLU A 423 28.30 -31.42 -8.74
CA GLU A 423 27.01 -32.10 -8.92
C GLU A 423 25.83 -31.37 -8.24
N TYR A 424 26.14 -30.49 -7.29
CA TYR A 424 25.19 -29.67 -6.54
C TYR A 424 25.11 -28.23 -7.06
N LYS A 425 25.74 -27.94 -8.21
CA LYS A 425 25.85 -26.60 -8.81
C LYS A 425 26.63 -25.56 -7.99
N ASN A 426 27.51 -26.00 -7.10
CA ASN A 426 28.45 -25.10 -6.44
C ASN A 426 29.65 -24.82 -7.34
N GLU A 427 30.19 -23.61 -7.25
CA GLU A 427 31.39 -23.19 -7.96
C GLU A 427 32.64 -23.88 -7.42
N LYS A 428 33.40 -24.52 -8.31
CA LYS A 428 34.76 -24.99 -8.02
C LYS A 428 35.76 -23.87 -8.31
N GLN A 429 36.10 -23.08 -7.30
CA GLN A 429 36.92 -21.87 -7.47
C GLN A 429 38.29 -22.15 -8.11
N GLU A 430 38.85 -23.34 -7.90
CA GLU A 430 40.10 -23.81 -8.49
C GLU A 430 40.05 -23.95 -10.03
N THR A 431 38.85 -23.99 -10.62
CA THR A 431 38.62 -24.11 -12.07
C THR A 431 38.36 -22.77 -12.74
N ARG A 432 38.48 -21.65 -11.99
CA ARG A 432 38.15 -20.33 -12.48
C ARG A 432 39.16 -19.87 -13.52
N ILE A 433 38.67 -19.61 -14.72
CA ILE A 433 39.44 -19.02 -15.82
C ILE A 433 38.89 -17.63 -16.07
N GLU A 434 39.78 -16.64 -16.01
CA GLU A 434 39.46 -15.25 -16.34
C GLU A 434 40.06 -14.88 -17.70
N ILE A 435 39.19 -14.54 -18.63
CA ILE A 435 39.56 -14.17 -19.99
C ILE A 435 39.47 -12.66 -20.10
N LYS A 436 40.63 -12.06 -20.39
CA LYS A 436 40.79 -10.63 -20.62
C LYS A 436 40.58 -10.28 -22.09
N GLN A 437 40.44 -8.98 -22.32
CA GLN A 437 40.15 -8.34 -23.60
C GLN A 437 40.87 -8.93 -24.83
N ASP A 438 42.15 -9.27 -24.72
CA ASP A 438 42.98 -9.63 -25.88
C ASP A 438 42.47 -10.88 -26.63
N ASN A 439 41.69 -11.72 -25.96
CA ASN A 439 41.12 -12.95 -26.52
C ASN A 439 39.63 -12.83 -26.86
N ILE A 440 39.07 -11.62 -26.80
CA ILE A 440 37.66 -11.35 -27.03
C ILE A 440 37.51 -10.50 -28.30
N CYS A 441 36.75 -10.99 -29.27
CA CYS A 441 36.42 -10.28 -30.50
C CYS A 441 34.94 -9.87 -30.49
N THR A 442 34.66 -8.61 -30.84
CA THR A 442 33.29 -8.16 -31.09
C THR A 442 32.87 -8.59 -32.50
N LEU A 443 31.84 -9.44 -32.58
CA LEU A 443 31.32 -9.94 -33.86
C LEU A 443 30.20 -9.05 -34.42
N GLU A 444 29.28 -8.63 -33.57
CA GLU A 444 28.09 -7.88 -33.97
C GLU A 444 27.89 -6.72 -32.98
N PRO A 445 28.21 -5.46 -33.38
CA PRO A 445 27.94 -4.30 -32.54
C PRO A 445 26.43 -4.10 -32.37
N ASP A 446 26.03 -3.44 -31.27
CA ASP A 446 24.62 -3.17 -31.05
C ASP A 446 24.12 -2.11 -32.06
N PRO A 447 23.05 -2.35 -32.83
CA PRO A 447 22.57 -1.39 -33.82
C PRO A 447 22.07 -0.08 -33.19
N GLU A 448 21.62 -0.08 -31.94
CA GLU A 448 21.14 1.13 -31.26
C GLU A 448 22.29 1.93 -30.64
N HIS A 449 23.37 1.25 -30.23
CA HIS A 449 24.50 1.84 -29.52
C HIS A 449 25.86 1.23 -29.95
N PRO A 450 26.24 1.32 -31.24
CA PRO A 450 27.34 0.54 -31.82
C PRO A 450 28.72 0.88 -31.26
N GLY A 451 28.88 2.08 -30.70
CA GLY A 451 30.14 2.55 -30.09
C GLY A 451 30.32 2.13 -28.62
N GLU A 452 29.29 1.60 -27.97
CA GLU A 452 29.33 1.27 -26.55
C GLU A 452 29.08 -0.22 -26.29
N PHE A 453 28.16 -0.82 -27.05
CA PHE A 453 27.72 -2.19 -26.83
C PHE A 453 27.84 -3.07 -28.06
N CYS A 454 27.78 -4.37 -27.80
CA CYS A 454 27.69 -5.41 -28.81
C CYS A 454 26.67 -6.48 -28.39
N ARG A 455 26.14 -7.18 -29.40
CA ARG A 455 25.20 -8.29 -29.24
C ARG A 455 25.88 -9.64 -29.28
N LYS A 456 27.05 -9.73 -29.93
CA LYS A 456 27.82 -10.97 -30.03
C LYS A 456 29.29 -10.72 -29.74
N LEU A 457 29.80 -11.54 -28.83
CA LEU A 457 31.22 -11.66 -28.51
C LEU A 457 31.68 -13.06 -28.90
N GLN A 458 32.87 -13.13 -29.50
CA GLN A 458 33.60 -14.37 -29.72
C GLN A 458 34.80 -14.40 -28.79
N ILE A 459 34.98 -15.51 -28.12
CA ILE A 459 36.14 -15.77 -27.28
C ILE A 459 36.98 -16.79 -28.01
N ASN A 460 38.17 -16.36 -28.45
CA ASN A 460 39.13 -17.28 -29.02
C ASN A 460 39.88 -17.96 -27.89
N PHE A 461 39.92 -19.28 -27.94
CA PHE A 461 40.62 -20.08 -26.95
C PHE A 461 42.12 -20.19 -27.27
N SER A 462 42.54 -20.00 -28.53
CA SER A 462 43.95 -19.99 -28.92
C SER A 462 44.76 -18.91 -28.17
N GLY A 463 45.84 -19.32 -27.50
CA GLY A 463 46.74 -18.39 -26.80
C GLY A 463 46.24 -17.91 -25.43
N LEU A 464 45.30 -18.63 -24.82
CA LEU A 464 44.96 -18.41 -23.40
C LEU A 464 46.16 -18.79 -22.52
N ASN A 465 46.97 -17.80 -22.15
CA ASN A 465 48.14 -17.92 -21.25
C ASN A 465 47.86 -18.57 -19.87
N ALA A 466 46.59 -18.82 -19.54
CA ALA A 466 46.18 -19.46 -18.30
C ALA A 466 46.33 -20.99 -18.32
N LEU A 467 46.60 -21.61 -19.48
CA LEU A 467 46.71 -23.06 -19.64
C LEU A 467 48.10 -23.44 -20.19
N PRO A 468 48.78 -24.46 -19.63
CA PRO A 468 50.02 -25.00 -20.21
C PRO A 468 49.79 -25.48 -21.64
N GLU A 469 50.72 -25.19 -22.55
CA GLU A 469 50.59 -25.56 -23.98
C GLU A 469 50.35 -27.07 -24.18
N ASP A 470 50.91 -27.90 -23.30
CA ASP A 470 50.84 -29.36 -23.39
C ASP A 470 49.48 -29.97 -22.96
N ASP A 471 48.67 -29.24 -22.18
CA ASP A 471 47.40 -29.73 -21.61
C ASP A 471 46.16 -29.14 -22.30
N TRP A 472 46.38 -28.38 -23.38
CA TRP A 472 45.33 -27.61 -24.05
C TRP A 472 44.16 -28.46 -24.57
N LEU A 473 44.48 -29.54 -25.28
CA LEU A 473 43.49 -30.45 -25.87
C LEU A 473 42.68 -31.18 -24.79
N GLU A 474 43.34 -31.63 -23.72
CA GLU A 474 42.69 -32.30 -22.59
C GLU A 474 41.73 -31.32 -21.89
N TRP A 475 42.17 -30.09 -21.63
CA TRP A 475 41.32 -29.07 -21.05
C TRP A 475 40.09 -28.78 -21.93
N LEU A 476 40.28 -28.63 -23.25
CA LEU A 476 39.19 -28.32 -24.18
C LEU A 476 38.16 -29.46 -24.23
N GLN A 477 38.62 -30.70 -24.17
CA GLN A 477 37.75 -31.86 -24.07
C GLN A 477 36.95 -31.84 -22.76
N VAL A 478 37.60 -31.66 -21.62
CA VAL A 478 36.95 -31.55 -20.30
C VAL A 478 35.97 -30.39 -20.25
N PHE A 479 36.33 -29.24 -20.83
CA PHE A 479 35.46 -28.08 -20.94
C PHE A 479 34.22 -28.40 -21.78
N SER A 480 34.39 -29.01 -22.97
CA SER A 480 33.30 -29.39 -23.86
C SER A 480 32.33 -30.37 -23.21
N GLU A 481 32.85 -31.36 -22.49
CA GLU A 481 32.06 -32.34 -21.72
C GLU A 481 31.26 -31.63 -20.62
N ASN A 482 31.90 -30.79 -19.80
CA ASN A 482 31.20 -30.04 -18.74
C ASN A 482 30.20 -29.03 -19.32
N PHE A 483 30.52 -28.35 -20.42
CA PHE A 483 29.65 -27.40 -21.09
C PHE A 483 28.38 -28.11 -21.60
N THR A 484 28.55 -29.27 -22.24
CA THR A 484 27.44 -30.10 -22.73
C THR A 484 26.59 -30.65 -21.59
N ALA A 485 27.23 -30.99 -20.46
CA ALA A 485 26.56 -31.43 -19.24
C ALA A 485 25.92 -30.26 -18.43
N GLN A 486 25.99 -29.01 -18.91
CA GLN A 486 25.50 -27.82 -18.20
C GLN A 486 26.17 -27.62 -16.82
N ARG A 487 27.44 -27.99 -16.71
CA ARG A 487 28.27 -27.86 -15.50
C ARG A 487 29.28 -26.71 -15.60
N VAL A 488 28.97 -25.71 -16.41
CA VAL A 488 29.82 -24.53 -16.60
C VAL A 488 29.01 -23.28 -16.29
N LYS A 489 29.55 -22.43 -15.42
CA LYS A 489 29.07 -21.08 -15.16
C LYS A 489 29.95 -20.09 -15.91
N ILE A 490 29.34 -19.26 -16.72
CA ILE A 490 29.96 -18.17 -17.46
C ILE A 490 29.44 -16.86 -16.89
N THR A 491 30.33 -16.02 -16.41
CA THR A 491 30.02 -14.68 -15.91
C THR A 491 30.68 -13.65 -16.80
N LEU A 492 29.88 -12.83 -17.46
CA LEU A 492 30.34 -11.67 -18.21
C LEU A 492 30.28 -10.44 -17.31
N ILE A 493 31.36 -9.67 -17.23
CA ILE A 493 31.47 -8.46 -16.42
C ILE A 493 31.81 -7.30 -17.36
N ASN A 494 30.92 -6.32 -17.45
CA ASN A 494 31.16 -5.07 -18.20
C ASN A 494 32.11 -4.14 -17.43
N ALA A 495 32.64 -3.12 -18.11
CA ALA A 495 33.61 -2.17 -17.56
C ALA A 495 33.06 -1.34 -16.39
N ASP A 496 31.74 -1.19 -16.32
CA ASP A 496 31.02 -0.54 -15.22
C ASP A 496 30.78 -1.48 -14.02
N GLY A 497 31.29 -2.72 -14.08
CA GLY A 497 31.17 -3.73 -13.05
C GLY A 497 29.85 -4.51 -13.08
N GLN A 498 28.92 -4.18 -13.98
CA GLN A 498 27.67 -4.93 -14.14
C GLN A 498 27.95 -6.31 -14.69
N ARG A 499 27.18 -7.30 -14.23
CA ARG A 499 27.43 -8.71 -14.52
C ARG A 499 26.23 -9.38 -15.17
N ALA A 500 26.50 -10.35 -16.03
CA ALA A 500 25.54 -11.29 -16.58
C ALA A 500 26.03 -12.71 -16.32
N VAL A 501 25.17 -13.57 -15.80
CA VAL A 501 25.54 -14.98 -15.51
C VAL A 501 24.75 -15.93 -16.40
N TRP A 502 25.43 -16.91 -16.96
CA TRP A 502 24.87 -18.06 -17.65
C TRP A 502 25.40 -19.35 -17.00
N ASP A 503 24.52 -20.30 -16.67
CA ASP A 503 24.86 -21.59 -16.02
C ASP A 503 24.27 -22.79 -16.78
N GLY A 504 23.91 -22.61 -18.05
CA GLY A 504 23.20 -23.62 -18.85
C GLY A 504 21.69 -23.74 -18.58
N SER A 505 21.11 -22.98 -17.64
CA SER A 505 19.70 -23.12 -17.27
C SER A 505 18.70 -22.30 -18.12
N ASN A 506 19.16 -21.44 -19.04
CA ASN A 506 18.32 -20.77 -20.04
C ASN A 506 18.21 -21.63 -21.32
N PRO A 507 17.04 -21.66 -22.00
CA PRO A 507 16.79 -22.66 -23.03
C PRO A 507 17.67 -22.49 -24.29
N VAL A 508 18.35 -23.61 -24.57
CA VAL A 508 19.05 -24.08 -25.77
C VAL A 508 20.36 -23.36 -26.13
N PRO A 509 21.52 -23.85 -25.63
CA PRO A 509 22.75 -23.82 -26.41
C PRO A 509 22.53 -24.63 -27.69
N GLU A 510 22.23 -23.95 -28.79
CA GLU A 510 22.16 -24.58 -30.09
C GLU A 510 23.60 -24.92 -30.50
N ARG A 511 24.03 -26.19 -30.36
CA ARG A 511 25.24 -26.69 -31.05
C ARG A 511 24.96 -26.54 -32.54
N ARG A 512 25.51 -25.52 -33.17
CA ARG A 512 25.55 -25.43 -34.63
C ARG A 512 26.85 -26.05 -35.10
N LYS A 513 26.77 -26.95 -36.07
CA LYS A 513 27.96 -27.26 -36.88
C LYS A 513 28.40 -25.95 -37.53
N ALA A 514 29.71 -25.68 -37.55
CA ALA A 514 30.27 -24.56 -38.30
C ALA A 514 29.60 -24.50 -39.68
N PRO A 515 29.10 -23.33 -40.14
CA PRO A 515 28.68 -23.21 -41.53
C PRO A 515 29.86 -23.66 -42.39
N SER A 516 29.62 -24.58 -43.33
CA SER A 516 30.65 -25.02 -44.27
C SER A 516 31.31 -23.77 -44.85
N LEU A 517 32.63 -23.61 -44.62
CA LEU A 517 33.43 -22.57 -45.25
C LEU A 517 33.07 -22.56 -46.74
N GLN A 518 32.31 -21.56 -47.18
CA GLN A 518 32.07 -21.36 -48.59
C GLN A 518 33.44 -21.01 -49.16
N SER A 519 34.01 -21.92 -49.94
CA SER A 519 35.23 -21.69 -50.69
C SER A 519 34.99 -20.51 -51.62
N THR A 520 35.48 -19.33 -51.24
CA THR A 520 35.67 -18.19 -52.16
C THR A 520 36.87 -18.41 -53.05
#